data_AF-A0A9D6L0B0-F1
#
_entry.id   AF-A0A9D6L0B0-F1
#
_cell.length_a   1.000
_cell.length_b   1.000
_cell.length_c   1.000
_cell.angle_alpha   90.00
_cell.angle_beta   90.00
_cell.angle_gamma   90.00
#
_symmetry.space_group_name_H-M   'P 1'
#
loop_
_entity.id
_entity.type
_entity.pdbx_description
1 polymer ?
#
loop_
_entity_poly.entity_id
_entity_poly.type
_entity_poly.pdbx_seq_one_letter_code
_entity_poly.pdbx_strand_id
1 'polypeptide(L)'
;MREQYKRTVLILISVATFVRLFFASQLELGNDEVYYWTYALYPDWSHFDHPPMVGIVAQLFSLDLLLKDDFFLRLGPIVLSTASTWIIFLIGTKIKNAKS
;
A
#
# COMPACT_ATOMS: atom_id res chain seq x y z
N MET A 1 -19.50 -21.59 -8.06
CA MET A 1 -18.70 -21.42 -6.82
C MET A 1 -17.52 -20.47 -6.98
N ARG A 2 -16.66 -20.57 -8.00
CA ARG A 2 -15.47 -19.69 -8.18
C ARG A 2 -15.78 -18.18 -8.19
N GLU A 3 -16.83 -17.75 -8.87
CA GLU A 3 -17.17 -16.31 -9.00
C GLU A 3 -17.71 -15.69 -7.70
N GLN A 4 -18.36 -16.48 -6.85
CA GLN A 4 -18.91 -15.99 -5.58
C GLN A 4 -17.80 -15.69 -4.58
N TYR A 5 -16.76 -16.54 -4.50
CA TYR A 5 -15.58 -16.28 -3.65
C TYR A 5 -14.76 -15.09 -4.14
N LYS A 6 -14.57 -14.94 -5.45
CA LYS A 6 -13.91 -13.75 -6.03
C LYS A 6 -14.65 -12.48 -5.62
N ARG A 7 -15.98 -12.47 -5.75
CA ARG A 7 -16.80 -11.30 -5.41
C ARG A 7 -16.72 -10.98 -3.92
N THR A 8 -16.78 -11.98 -3.04
CA THR A 8 -16.63 -11.76 -1.59
C THR A 8 -15.26 -11.20 -1.22
N VAL A 9 -14.18 -11.75 -1.80
CA VAL A 9 -12.82 -11.26 -1.54
C VAL A 9 -12.64 -9.83 -2.06
N LEU A 10 -13.15 -9.52 -3.26
CA LEU A 10 -13.12 -8.16 -3.81
C LEU A 10 -13.89 -7.16 -2.94
N ILE A 11 -15.07 -7.54 -2.43
CA ILE A 11 -15.83 -6.70 -1.49
C ILE A 11 -15.02 -6.47 -0.21
N LEU A 12 -14.42 -7.52 0.35
CA LEU A 12 -13.64 -7.43 1.59
C LEU A 12 -12.41 -6.53 1.40
N ILE A 13 -11.68 -6.71 0.30
CA ILE A 13 -10.56 -5.84 -0.07
C ILE A 13 -11.04 -4.39 -0.22
N SER A 14 -12.13 -4.16 -0.97
CA SER A 14 -12.66 -2.81 -1.19
C SER A 14 -13.03 -2.13 0.12
N VAL A 15 -13.80 -2.79 0.98
CA VAL A 15 -14.19 -2.26 2.30
C VAL A 15 -12.95 -1.96 3.14
N ALA A 16 -11.99 -2.88 3.18
CA ALA A 16 -10.78 -2.68 3.97
C ALA A 16 -9.88 -1.56 3.42
N THR A 17 -9.86 -1.34 2.10
CA THR A 17 -9.17 -0.21 1.47
C THR A 17 -9.88 1.10 1.79
N PHE A 18 -11.21 1.17 1.69
CA PHE A 18 -11.99 2.37 2.05
C PHE A 18 -11.83 2.77 3.51
N VAL A 19 -11.86 1.80 4.43
CA VAL A 19 -11.61 2.05 5.85
C VAL A 19 -10.20 2.63 6.04
N ARG A 20 -9.18 2.07 5.39
CA ARG A 20 -7.81 2.61 5.47
C ARG A 20 -7.69 4.02 4.89
N LEU A 21 -8.36 4.30 3.77
CA LEU A 21 -8.38 5.64 3.16
C LEU A 21 -9.03 6.67 4.08
N PHE A 22 -10.13 6.30 4.73
CA PHE A 22 -10.80 7.17 5.70
C PHE A 22 -9.92 7.50 6.89
N PHE A 23 -9.22 6.51 7.46
CA PHE A 23 -8.27 6.80 8.54
C PHE A 23 -7.05 7.58 8.05
N ALA A 24 -6.57 7.31 6.84
CA ALA A 24 -5.45 8.03 6.26
C ALA A 24 -5.72 9.52 6.07
N SER A 25 -6.98 9.93 5.83
CA SER A 25 -7.36 11.34 5.71
C SER A 25 -7.62 12.03 7.06
N GLN A 26 -7.95 11.27 8.11
CA GLN A 26 -8.32 11.82 9.42
C GLN A 26 -7.18 11.86 10.43
N LEU A 27 -6.15 11.03 10.27
CA LEU A 27 -5.03 10.95 11.19
C LEU A 27 -3.86 11.81 10.69
N GLU A 28 -3.19 12.50 11.59
CA GLU A 28 -1.88 13.11 11.32
C GLU A 28 -0.79 12.03 11.25
N LEU A 29 0.36 12.36 10.64
CA LEU A 29 1.49 11.43 10.56
C LEU A 29 1.99 11.01 11.96
N GLY A 30 2.13 9.71 12.17
CA GLY A 30 2.82 9.18 13.35
C GLY A 30 4.32 9.45 13.28
N ASN A 31 5.02 9.33 14.42
CA ASN A 31 6.48 9.58 14.51
C ASN A 31 7.28 8.84 13.43
N ASP A 32 6.93 7.58 13.14
CA ASP A 32 7.64 6.79 12.13
C ASP A 32 7.31 7.21 10.69
N GLU A 33 6.13 7.77 10.46
CA GLU A 33 5.66 8.19 9.13
C GLU A 33 6.24 9.56 8.74
N VAL A 34 6.63 10.40 9.70
CA VAL A 34 7.32 11.67 9.43
C VAL A 34 8.62 11.44 8.68
N TYR A 35 9.31 10.33 8.93
CA TYR A 35 10.54 9.97 8.22
C TYR A 35 10.33 9.68 6.73
N TYR A 36 9.12 9.31 6.30
CA TYR A 36 8.82 9.07 4.89
C TYR A 36 9.01 10.33 4.04
N TRP A 37 8.76 11.51 4.61
CA TRP A 37 9.09 12.79 3.95
C TRP A 37 10.58 12.96 3.75
N THR A 38 11.37 12.65 4.79
CA THR A 38 12.83 12.75 4.73
C THR A 38 13.41 11.78 3.70
N TYR A 39 12.90 10.55 3.63
CA TYR A 39 13.32 9.57 2.62
C TYR A 39 12.93 9.96 1.19
N ALA A 40 11.80 10.66 1.03
CA ALA A 40 11.42 11.21 -0.27
C ALA A 40 12.29 12.42 -0.67
N LEU A 41 12.72 13.23 0.29
CA LEU A 41 13.58 14.40 0.04
C LEU A 41 15.03 13.99 -0.26
N TYR A 42 15.52 12.96 0.41
CA TYR A 42 16.88 12.41 0.26
C TYR A 42 16.81 10.92 -0.09
N PRO A 43 16.52 10.56 -1.35
CA PRO A 43 16.47 9.17 -1.77
C PRO A 43 17.90 8.58 -1.90
N ASP A 44 18.44 8.06 -0.79
CA ASP A 44 19.72 7.33 -0.82
C ASP A 44 19.52 5.82 -0.90
N TRP A 45 20.35 5.17 -1.73
CA TRP A 45 20.36 3.72 -1.95
C TRP A 45 20.71 2.88 -0.72
N SER A 46 21.29 3.51 0.31
CA SER A 46 21.72 2.84 1.55
C SER A 46 21.41 3.72 2.75
N HIS A 47 20.14 3.84 3.13
CA HIS A 47 19.76 4.30 4.46
C HIS A 47 20.06 3.19 5.48
N PHE A 48 20.79 3.52 6.56
CA PHE A 48 21.28 2.55 7.55
C PHE A 48 20.14 1.77 8.22
N ASP A 49 18.95 2.38 8.32
CA ASP A 49 17.81 1.81 9.03
C ASP A 49 16.69 1.28 8.11
N HIS A 50 16.50 1.80 6.88
CA HIS A 50 15.34 1.44 6.03
C HIS A 50 15.69 1.26 4.53
N PRO A 51 14.99 0.34 3.83
CA PRO A 51 15.22 0.13 2.40
C PRO A 51 14.77 1.33 1.56
N PRO A 52 15.53 1.69 0.49
CA PRO A 52 15.24 2.85 -0.36
C PRO A 52 13.87 2.80 -1.04
N MET A 53 13.27 1.60 -1.13
CA MET A 53 11.92 1.43 -1.68
C MET A 53 10.87 2.28 -0.98
N VAL A 54 11.00 2.56 0.32
CA VAL A 54 10.04 3.40 1.05
C VAL A 54 10.03 4.83 0.50
N GLY A 55 11.22 5.42 0.29
CA GLY A 55 11.38 6.75 -0.29
C GLY A 55 10.90 6.83 -1.74
N ILE A 56 11.19 5.81 -2.56
CA ILE A 56 10.74 5.75 -3.97
C ILE A 56 9.22 5.66 -4.05
N VAL A 57 8.59 4.81 -3.22
CA VAL A 57 7.13 4.69 -3.15
C VAL A 57 6.53 6.01 -2.68
N ALA A 58 7.10 6.64 -1.66
CA ALA A 58 6.65 7.95 -1.20
C ALA A 58 6.75 9.03 -2.30
N GLN A 59 7.86 9.10 -3.04
CA GLN A 59 8.03 10.02 -4.19
C GLN A 59 7.03 9.75 -5.30
N LEU A 60 6.80 8.48 -5.66
CA LEU A 60 5.90 8.11 -6.73
C LEU A 60 4.44 8.50 -6.42
N PHE A 61 4.00 8.30 -5.18
CA PHE A 61 2.64 8.63 -4.77
C PHE A 61 2.44 10.11 -4.40
N SER A 62 3.49 10.82 -3.97
CA SER A 62 3.47 12.27 -3.72
C SER A 62 3.78 13.13 -4.97
N LEU A 63 4.01 12.50 -6.12
CA LEU A 63 4.44 13.14 -7.37
C LEU A 63 5.68 14.02 -7.17
N ASP A 64 6.74 13.45 -6.60
CA ASP A 64 7.99 14.16 -6.32
C ASP A 64 7.81 15.35 -5.36
N LEU A 65 7.11 15.10 -4.23
CA LEU A 65 6.77 16.10 -3.21
C LEU A 65 5.90 17.28 -3.70
N LEU A 66 5.32 17.21 -4.90
CA LEU A 66 4.40 18.24 -5.39
C LEU A 66 3.10 18.26 -4.56
N LEU A 67 2.67 17.08 -4.09
CA LEU A 67 1.52 16.88 -3.23
C LEU A 67 1.99 16.62 -1.80
N LYS A 68 2.01 17.68 -0.98
CA LYS A 68 2.52 17.67 0.41
C LYS A 68 1.51 17.23 1.46
N ASP A 69 0.47 16.49 1.07
CA ASP A 69 -0.50 15.96 2.02
C ASP A 69 -0.11 14.56 2.50
N ASP A 70 -0.26 14.34 3.81
CA ASP A 70 -0.04 13.07 4.51
C ASP A 70 -0.82 11.90 3.88
N PHE A 71 -1.98 12.23 3.29
CA PHE A 71 -2.81 11.30 2.55
C PHE A 71 -2.06 10.62 1.40
N PHE A 72 -1.32 11.37 0.58
CA PHE A 72 -0.60 10.82 -0.57
C PHE A 72 0.56 9.93 -0.14
N LEU A 73 1.19 10.25 1.00
CA LEU A 73 2.24 9.42 1.58
C LEU A 73 1.71 8.05 2.00
N ARG A 74 0.48 8.01 2.53
CA ARG A 74 -0.20 6.76 2.93
C ARG A 74 -0.84 6.01 1.77
N LEU A 75 -1.11 6.66 0.63
CA LEU A 75 -1.65 5.97 -0.55
C LEU A 75 -0.73 4.86 -1.04
N GLY A 76 0.59 5.08 -1.01
CA GLY A 76 1.57 4.07 -1.42
C GLY A 76 1.42 2.72 -0.71
N PRO A 77 1.54 2.66 0.63
CA PRO A 77 1.34 1.42 1.37
C PRO A 77 -0.09 0.87 1.28
N ILE A 78 -1.12 1.72 1.15
CA ILE A 78 -2.51 1.26 0.97
C ILE A 78 -2.68 0.52 -0.38
N VAL A 79 -2.11 1.06 -1.46
CA VAL A 79 -2.16 0.42 -2.79
C VAL A 79 -1.34 -0.87 -2.79
N LEU A 80 -0.13 -0.86 -2.24
CA LEU A 80 0.74 -2.04 -2.18
C LEU A 80 0.13 -3.18 -1.36
N SER A 81 -0.50 -2.87 -0.21
CA SER A 81 -1.18 -3.88 0.61
C SER A 81 -2.41 -4.47 -0.08
N THR A 82 -3.16 -3.64 -0.80
CA THR A 82 -4.30 -4.06 -1.63
C THR A 82 -3.85 -5.00 -2.74
N ALA A 83 -2.81 -4.61 -3.49
CA ALA A 83 -2.22 -5.43 -4.55
C ALA A 83 -1.66 -6.76 -4.02
N SER A 84 -0.96 -6.74 -2.88
CA SER A 84 -0.41 -7.94 -2.25
C SER A 84 -1.50 -8.94 -1.87
N THR A 85 -2.59 -8.45 -1.28
CA THR A 85 -3.75 -9.29 -0.92
C THR A 85 -4.38 -9.93 -2.16
N TRP A 86 -4.48 -9.17 -3.25
CA TRP A 86 -4.99 -9.69 -4.52
C TRP A 86 -4.07 -10.77 -5.13
N ILE A 87 -2.76 -10.54 -5.12
CA ILE A 87 -1.77 -11.52 -5.61
C ILE A 87 -1.85 -12.82 -4.80
N ILE A 88 -1.94 -12.74 -3.46
CA ILE A 88 -2.10 -13.91 -2.59
C ILE A 88 -3.37 -14.69 -2.98
N PHE A 89 -4.48 -14.00 -3.23
CA PHE A 89 -5.71 -14.63 -3.70
C PHE A 89 -5.52 -15.33 -5.06
N LEU A 90 -4.86 -14.70 -6.02
CA LEU A 90 -4.54 -15.30 -7.32
C LEU A 90 -3.68 -16.57 -7.18
N ILE A 91 -2.64 -16.51 -6.35
CA ILE A 91 -1.76 -17.67 -6.07
C ILE A 91 -2.56 -18.80 -5.43
N GLY A 92 -3.34 -18.50 -4.38
CA GLY A 92 -4.17 -19.49 -3.69
C GLY A 92 -5.17 -20.15 -4.63
N THR A 93 -5.78 -19.39 -5.55
CA THR A 93 -6.68 -19.96 -6.56
C THR A 93 -5.93 -20.82 -7.58
N LYS A 94 -4.73 -20.43 -8.03
CA LYS A 94 -3.90 -21.26 -8.92
C LYS A 94 -3.51 -22.59 -8.28
N ILE A 95 -3.04 -22.57 -7.02
CA ILE A 95 -2.61 -23.77 -6.29
C ILE A 95 -3.79 -24.73 -6.08
N LYS A 96 -4.96 -24.20 -5.66
CA LYS A 96 -6.17 -25.02 -5.48
C LYS A 96 -6.57 -25.73 -6.78
N ASN A 97 -6.44 -25.07 -7.93
CA ASN A 97 -6.81 -25.65 -9.22
C ASN A 97 -5.79 -26.65 -9.75
N ALA A 98 -4.51 -26.54 -9.35
CA ALA A 98 -3.47 -27.49 -9.75
C ALA A 98 -3.53 -28.82 -8.98
N LYS A 99 -4.22 -28.86 -7.83
CA LYS A 99 -4.43 -30.05 -6.99
C LYS A 99 -5.78 -30.74 -7.21
N SER A 100 -6.62 -30.25 -8.12
CA SER A 100 -7.95 -30.82 -8.46
C SER A 100 -7.97 -31.30 -9.90
#